data_AF-A0A6C0IN43-F1
#
_entry.id   AF-A0A6C0IN43-F1
#
_cell.length_a   1.000
_cell.length_b   1.000
_cell.length_c   1.000
_cell.angle_alpha   90.00
_cell.angle_beta   90.00
_cell.angle_gamma   90.00
#
_symmetry.space_group_name_H-M   'P 1'
#
loop_
_entity.id
_entity.type
_entity.pdbx_description
1 polymer ?
#
loop_
_entity_poly.entity_id
_entity_poly.type
_entity_poly.pdbx_seq_one_letter_code
_entity_poly.pdbx_strand_id
1 'polypeptide(L)'
;MGIRYLNTYIKNNCSHGLSNVNIRSLAGNSLAIDTSIYMYKYEMDNKLIENITRLVNLFIINRITPIFIFDGKPPEEKLQLLQIRRERRREASSQCQELLNKIETGDADEYDITKYHRLKQEATRITKDKVDSVKSLLTNLGVTYYTANGEADQLCASMVINGYCWGCVSDDMDMFVYGCKNIVRNVDIHNKTATVYKLDMILHELNISFVNFKQVCVMAGTDYNNEIDDNQSLNIYSAFKLYNRFTKKVKYDNMTFYDWLRHYIKYNVDYELLHKIYKMFEVKNEICIENNEENTFITQSNNILTNDCIVEYSYPTCS
;
A
#
# COMPACT_ATOMS: atom_id res chain seq x y z
N MET A 1 -7.00 -2.26 -3.76
CA MET A 1 -6.51 -3.37 -2.91
C MET A 1 -6.58 -2.91 -1.47
N GLY A 2 -6.52 -3.84 -0.52
CA GLY A 2 -6.66 -3.55 0.90
C GLY A 2 -8.12 -3.44 1.35
N ILE A 3 -8.38 -2.55 2.31
CA ILE A 3 -9.63 -2.56 3.10
C ILE A 3 -10.87 -2.11 2.32
N ARG A 4 -11.90 -2.97 2.32
CA ARG A 4 -13.15 -2.78 1.58
C ARG A 4 -13.89 -1.51 2.01
N TYR A 5 -14.12 -0.63 1.04
CA TYR A 5 -14.78 0.68 1.16
C TYR A 5 -14.10 1.72 2.06
N LEU A 6 -12.88 1.49 2.57
CA LEU A 6 -12.21 2.46 3.46
C LEU A 6 -12.03 3.83 2.79
N ASN A 7 -11.64 3.85 1.51
CA ASN A 7 -11.47 5.10 0.77
C ASN A 7 -12.76 5.94 0.72
N THR A 8 -13.88 5.29 0.39
CA THR A 8 -15.20 5.93 0.33
C THR A 8 -15.63 6.41 1.71
N TYR A 9 -15.37 5.60 2.75
CA TYR A 9 -15.67 5.98 4.13
C TYR A 9 -14.90 7.23 4.56
N ILE A 10 -13.59 7.29 4.31
CA ILE A 10 -12.76 8.46 4.62
C ILE A 10 -13.27 9.69 3.86
N LYS A 11 -13.51 9.59 2.55
CA LYS A 11 -14.02 10.72 1.74
C LYS A 11 -15.36 11.28 2.24
N ASN A 12 -16.23 10.43 2.77
CA ASN A 12 -17.56 10.84 3.24
C ASN A 12 -17.55 11.40 4.66
N ASN A 13 -16.55 11.06 5.49
CA ASN A 13 -16.52 11.43 6.91
C ASN A 13 -15.37 12.38 7.28
N CYS A 14 -14.39 12.58 6.40
CA CYS A 14 -13.22 13.43 6.63
C CYS A 14 -13.17 14.54 5.58
N SER A 15 -13.28 15.78 6.03
CA SER A 15 -13.28 16.98 5.18
C SER A 15 -11.89 17.60 5.03
N HIS A 16 -11.02 17.43 6.02
CA HIS A 16 -9.66 17.98 6.05
C HIS A 16 -8.58 16.89 5.96
N GLY A 17 -8.95 15.63 6.13
CA GLY A 17 -8.06 14.48 6.03
C GLY A 17 -7.53 14.17 4.63
N LEU A 18 -8.13 14.73 3.58
CA LEU A 18 -7.67 14.60 2.21
C LEU A 18 -7.71 15.92 1.45
N SER A 19 -6.77 16.09 0.51
CA SER A 19 -6.72 17.27 -0.36
C SER A 19 -6.21 16.88 -1.75
N ASN A 20 -6.85 17.41 -2.79
CA ASN A 20 -6.32 17.35 -4.15
C ASN A 20 -5.33 18.50 -4.31
N VAL A 21 -4.10 18.17 -4.68
CA VAL A 21 -3.01 19.13 -4.75
C VAL A 21 -2.34 19.07 -6.12
N ASN A 22 -1.75 20.20 -6.52
CA ASN A 22 -0.76 20.17 -7.59
C ASN A 22 0.54 19.58 -7.05
N ILE A 23 1.22 18.73 -7.82
CA ILE A 23 2.46 18.07 -7.41
C ILE A 23 3.52 19.09 -6.94
N ARG A 24 3.53 20.30 -7.50
CA ARG A 24 4.44 21.38 -7.09
C ARG A 24 4.31 21.76 -5.62
N SER A 25 3.14 21.58 -4.98
CA SER A 25 2.98 21.87 -3.55
C SER A 25 3.76 20.89 -2.65
N LEU A 26 4.25 19.79 -3.21
CA LEU A 26 5.07 18.80 -2.51
C LEU A 26 6.57 19.07 -2.65
N ALA A 27 6.97 20.17 -3.30
CA ALA A 27 8.37 20.54 -3.51
C ALA A 27 9.16 20.55 -2.19
N GLY A 28 10.37 20.00 -2.23
CA GLY A 28 11.28 19.86 -1.09
C GLY A 28 11.08 18.58 -0.27
N ASN A 29 10.00 17.82 -0.50
CA ASN A 29 9.73 16.59 0.23
C ASN A 29 10.38 15.36 -0.43
N SER A 30 10.77 14.38 0.39
CA SER A 30 11.12 13.03 -0.03
C SER A 30 9.90 12.11 -0.02
N LEU A 31 9.74 11.29 -1.06
CA LEU A 31 8.62 10.38 -1.23
C LEU A 31 9.09 8.94 -1.48
N ALA A 32 8.66 8.00 -0.63
CA ALA A 32 8.83 6.56 -0.88
C ALA A 32 7.75 6.09 -1.86
N ILE A 33 8.14 5.51 -2.99
CA ILE A 33 7.22 5.11 -4.06
C ILE A 33 7.10 3.59 -4.08
N ASP A 34 5.88 3.10 -3.91
CA ASP A 34 5.55 1.69 -4.14
C ASP A 34 5.61 1.42 -5.66
N THR A 35 6.73 0.88 -6.12
CA THR A 35 7.06 0.83 -7.56
C THR A 35 6.16 -0.17 -8.29
N SER A 36 5.83 -1.28 -7.65
CA SER A 36 5.08 -2.37 -8.26
C SER A 36 3.70 -1.90 -8.74
N ILE A 37 2.98 -1.11 -7.95
CA ILE A 37 1.67 -0.57 -8.35
C ILE A 37 1.76 0.21 -9.67
N TYR A 38 2.77 1.07 -9.81
CA TYR A 38 2.97 1.88 -11.02
C TYR A 38 3.48 1.06 -12.19
N MET A 39 4.32 0.05 -11.95
CA MET A 39 4.76 -0.87 -12.99
C MET A 39 3.57 -1.60 -13.62
N TYR A 40 2.69 -2.20 -12.81
CA TYR A 40 1.48 -2.85 -13.32
C TYR A 40 0.60 -1.86 -14.07
N LYS A 41 0.33 -0.68 -13.49
CA LYS A 41 -0.49 0.37 -14.11
C LYS A 41 0.01 0.79 -15.49
N TYR A 42 1.31 0.99 -15.66
CA TYR A 42 1.89 1.48 -16.91
C TYR A 42 2.14 0.37 -17.94
N GLU A 43 2.32 -0.86 -17.48
CA GLU A 43 2.44 -2.01 -18.36
C GLU A 43 1.10 -2.38 -19.04
N MET A 44 -0.04 -2.06 -18.42
CA MET A 44 -1.36 -2.29 -19.03
C MET A 44 -1.51 -1.63 -20.41
N ASP A 45 -0.83 -0.50 -20.63
CA ASP A 45 -0.82 0.23 -21.90
C ASP A 45 0.46 -0.02 -22.72
N ASN A 46 1.31 -0.99 -22.32
CA ASN A 46 2.64 -1.26 -22.90
C ASN A 46 3.55 -0.01 -22.91
N LYS A 47 3.38 0.91 -21.95
CA LYS A 47 4.12 2.18 -21.86
C LYS A 47 4.92 2.27 -20.56
N LEU A 48 5.41 1.14 -20.06
CA LEU A 48 6.10 1.05 -18.77
C LEU A 48 7.27 2.02 -18.67
N ILE A 49 8.27 1.90 -19.54
CA ILE A 49 9.49 2.73 -19.51
C ILE A 49 9.17 4.21 -19.75
N GLU A 50 8.30 4.50 -20.72
CA GLU A 50 7.89 5.87 -21.04
C GLU A 50 7.23 6.55 -19.82
N ASN A 51 6.26 5.88 -19.19
CA ASN A 51 5.52 6.47 -18.09
C ASN A 51 6.32 6.51 -16.78
N ILE A 52 7.20 5.53 -16.50
CA ILE A 52 8.13 5.63 -15.37
C ILE A 52 9.08 6.82 -15.58
N THR A 53 9.61 7.00 -16.79
CA THR A 53 10.47 8.16 -17.11
C THR A 53 9.72 9.48 -16.87
N ARG A 54 8.46 9.56 -17.30
CA ARG A 54 7.62 10.75 -17.04
C ARG A 54 7.33 10.95 -15.56
N LEU A 55 7.09 9.88 -14.81
CA LEU A 55 6.85 9.93 -13.37
C LEU A 55 8.09 10.48 -12.63
N VAL A 56 9.27 9.95 -12.97
CA VAL A 56 10.55 10.44 -12.44
C VAL A 56 10.73 11.92 -12.74
N ASN A 57 10.57 12.31 -14.02
CA ASN A 57 10.72 13.70 -14.44
C ASN A 57 9.72 14.63 -13.73
N LEU A 58 8.48 14.18 -13.53
CA LEU A 58 7.47 14.93 -12.79
C LEU A 58 7.95 15.26 -11.37
N PHE A 59 8.53 14.30 -10.65
CA PHE A 59 9.02 14.53 -9.30
C PHE A 59 10.27 15.42 -9.29
N ILE A 60 11.27 15.10 -10.11
CA ILE A 60 12.54 15.85 -10.14
C ILE A 60 12.33 17.32 -10.52
N ILE A 61 11.54 17.60 -11.57
CA ILE A 61 11.26 18.99 -12.01
C ILE A 61 10.55 19.78 -10.91
N ASN A 62 9.71 19.13 -10.12
CA ASN A 62 9.02 19.75 -8.99
C ASN A 62 9.83 19.74 -7.68
N ARG A 63 11.14 19.43 -7.74
CA ARG A 63 12.05 19.37 -6.59
C ARG A 63 11.59 18.41 -5.50
N ILE A 64 10.99 17.30 -5.89
CA ILE A 64 10.64 16.20 -5.01
C ILE A 64 11.74 15.15 -5.15
N THR A 65 12.14 14.54 -4.04
CA THR A 65 13.13 13.46 -4.04
C THR A 65 12.40 12.11 -4.04
N PRO A 66 12.22 11.45 -5.19
CA PRO A 66 11.59 10.14 -5.25
C PRO A 66 12.57 9.04 -4.82
N ILE A 67 12.10 8.11 -3.99
CA ILE A 67 12.82 6.88 -3.63
C ILE A 67 11.94 5.70 -4.05
N PHE A 68 12.34 4.98 -5.08
CA PHE A 68 11.57 3.86 -5.61
C PHE A 68 11.81 2.59 -4.79
N ILE A 69 10.75 1.95 -4.33
CA ILE A 69 10.81 0.72 -3.55
C ILE A 69 10.22 -0.42 -4.36
N PHE A 70 11.01 -1.46 -4.60
CA PHE A 70 10.61 -2.69 -5.27
C PHE A 70 10.28 -3.78 -4.25
N ASP A 71 9.31 -4.63 -4.58
CA ASP A 71 9.07 -5.86 -3.81
C ASP A 71 10.27 -6.80 -3.89
N GLY A 72 10.57 -7.47 -2.78
CA GLY A 72 11.52 -8.57 -2.73
C GLY A 72 10.81 -9.92 -2.69
N LYS A 73 11.35 -10.84 -1.87
CA LYS A 73 10.76 -12.17 -1.71
C LYS A 73 9.45 -12.06 -0.91
N PRO A 74 8.30 -12.49 -1.45
CA PRO A 74 7.04 -12.39 -0.73
C PRO A 74 7.04 -13.28 0.52
N PRO A 75 6.30 -12.89 1.57
CA PRO A 75 6.16 -13.70 2.78
C PRO A 75 5.38 -14.99 2.52
N GLU A 76 5.59 -16.01 3.37
CA GLU A 76 4.99 -17.33 3.19
C GLU A 76 3.46 -17.29 3.20
N GLU A 77 2.88 -16.43 4.05
CA GLU A 77 1.42 -16.27 4.15
C GLU A 77 0.78 -15.80 2.84
N LYS A 78 1.54 -15.17 1.95
CA LYS A 78 1.03 -14.65 0.67
C LYS A 78 1.15 -15.66 -0.47
N LEU A 79 1.86 -16.78 -0.29
CA LEU A 79 2.14 -17.74 -1.36
C LEU A 79 0.86 -18.34 -1.99
N GLN A 80 -0.12 -18.72 -1.17
CA GLN A 80 -1.40 -19.24 -1.66
C GLN A 80 -2.17 -18.19 -2.47
N LEU A 81 -2.24 -16.96 -1.96
CA LEU A 81 -2.89 -15.84 -2.65
C LEU A 81 -2.18 -15.51 -3.98
N LEU A 82 -0.86 -15.58 -4.03
CA LEU A 82 -0.09 -15.39 -5.26
C LEU A 82 -0.34 -16.51 -6.27
N GLN A 83 -0.53 -17.76 -5.82
CA GLN A 83 -0.92 -18.87 -6.70
C GLN A 83 -2.31 -18.65 -7.29
N ILE A 84 -3.30 -18.24 -6.49
CA ILE A 84 -4.65 -17.90 -6.97
C ILE A 84 -4.57 -16.76 -8.00
N ARG A 85 -3.82 -15.68 -7.70
CA ARG A 85 -3.61 -14.56 -8.64
C ARG A 85 -2.93 -15.03 -9.94
N ARG A 86 -2.02 -16.02 -9.85
CA ARG A 86 -1.35 -16.60 -11.03
C ARG A 86 -2.31 -17.41 -11.89
N GLU A 87 -3.20 -18.19 -11.28
CA GLU A 87 -4.21 -18.97 -12.00
C GLU A 87 -5.20 -18.06 -12.71
N ARG A 88 -5.78 -17.10 -11.98
CA ARG A 88 -6.69 -16.09 -12.55
C ARG A 88 -6.05 -15.32 -13.71
N ARG A 89 -4.77 -14.96 -13.58
CA ARG A 89 -4.03 -14.32 -14.69
C ARG A 89 -3.93 -15.23 -15.90
N ARG A 90 -3.68 -16.54 -15.71
CA ARG A 90 -3.58 -17.51 -16.82
C ARG A 90 -4.92 -17.62 -17.54
N GLU A 91 -6.00 -17.77 -16.79
CA GLU A 91 -7.36 -17.82 -17.33
C GLU A 91 -7.74 -16.52 -18.07
N ALA A 92 -7.47 -15.37 -17.45
CA ALA A 92 -7.72 -14.06 -18.05
C ALA A 92 -6.90 -13.86 -19.34
N SER A 93 -5.65 -14.34 -19.36
CA SER A 93 -4.79 -14.26 -20.54
C SER A 93 -5.34 -15.09 -21.71
N SER A 94 -5.83 -16.31 -21.44
CA SER A 94 -6.48 -17.16 -22.45
C SER A 94 -7.73 -16.50 -23.02
N GLN A 95 -8.61 -15.99 -22.14
CA GLN A 95 -9.84 -15.30 -22.56
C GLN A 95 -9.54 -14.00 -23.32
N CYS A 96 -8.50 -13.25 -22.92
CA CYS A 96 -8.05 -12.07 -23.64
C CYS A 96 -7.64 -12.40 -25.07
N GLN A 97 -6.94 -13.51 -25.29
CA GLN A 97 -6.50 -13.91 -26.62
C GLN A 97 -7.69 -14.28 -27.51
N GLU A 98 -8.68 -15.01 -26.98
CA GLU A 98 -9.91 -15.32 -27.70
C GLU A 98 -10.70 -14.06 -28.08
N LEU A 99 -10.86 -13.12 -27.13
CA LEU A 99 -11.55 -11.86 -27.37
C LEU A 99 -10.79 -10.96 -28.36
N LEU A 100 -9.45 -10.94 -28.29
CA LEU A 100 -8.64 -10.18 -29.24
C LEU A 100 -8.84 -10.70 -30.66
N ASN A 101 -8.87 -12.03 -30.85
CA ASN A 101 -9.14 -12.63 -32.16
C ASN A 101 -10.52 -12.21 -32.69
N LYS A 102 -11.57 -12.21 -31.85
CA LYS A 102 -12.91 -11.73 -32.25
C LYS A 102 -12.94 -10.25 -32.62
N ILE A 103 -12.19 -9.43 -31.90
CA ILE A 103 -12.06 -7.99 -32.18
C ILE A 103 -11.38 -7.79 -33.54
N GLU A 104 -10.31 -8.55 -33.81
CA GLU A 104 -9.58 -8.50 -35.08
C GLU A 104 -10.40 -9.03 -36.27
N THR A 105 -11.26 -10.03 -36.06
CA THR A 105 -12.17 -10.54 -37.10
C THR A 105 -13.41 -9.67 -37.32
N GLY A 106 -13.65 -8.68 -36.46
CA GLY A 106 -14.83 -7.80 -36.52
C GLY A 106 -16.12 -8.43 -35.99
N ASP A 107 -16.03 -9.59 -35.32
CA ASP A 107 -17.18 -10.31 -34.76
C ASP A 107 -17.50 -9.90 -33.30
N ALA A 108 -16.70 -9.00 -32.73
CA ALA A 108 -16.87 -8.54 -31.35
C ALA A 108 -17.97 -7.48 -31.22
N ASP A 109 -18.79 -7.62 -30.18
CA ASP A 109 -19.74 -6.59 -29.75
C ASP A 109 -19.12 -5.65 -28.70
N GLU A 110 -19.86 -4.62 -28.29
CA GLU A 110 -19.42 -3.64 -27.29
C GLU A 110 -19.12 -4.31 -25.92
N TYR A 111 -19.84 -5.40 -25.60
CA TYR A 111 -19.63 -6.16 -24.38
C TYR A 111 -18.29 -6.92 -24.42
N ASP A 112 -17.96 -7.58 -25.52
CA ASP A 112 -16.71 -8.28 -25.74
C ASP A 112 -15.51 -7.32 -25.67
N ILE A 113 -15.62 -6.12 -26.25
CA ILE A 113 -14.60 -5.07 -26.15
C ILE A 113 -14.41 -4.63 -24.69
N THR A 114 -15.50 -4.34 -23.98
CA THR A 114 -15.45 -3.94 -22.57
C THR A 114 -14.85 -5.05 -21.70
N LYS A 115 -15.24 -6.30 -21.93
CA LYS A 115 -14.74 -7.48 -21.24
C LYS A 115 -13.25 -7.70 -21.51
N TYR A 116 -12.81 -7.51 -22.75
CA TYR A 116 -11.40 -7.58 -23.14
C TYR A 116 -10.57 -6.57 -22.33
N HIS A 117 -10.99 -5.31 -22.28
CA HIS A 117 -10.28 -4.29 -21.52
C HIS A 117 -10.15 -4.62 -20.04
N ARG A 118 -11.21 -5.18 -19.42
CA ARG A 118 -11.17 -5.63 -18.02
C ARG A 118 -10.21 -6.79 -17.81
N LEU A 119 -10.28 -7.82 -18.66
CA LEU A 119 -9.42 -9.00 -18.55
C LEU A 119 -7.96 -8.67 -18.84
N LYS A 120 -7.68 -7.69 -19.72
CA LYS A 120 -6.32 -7.24 -20.02
C LYS A 120 -5.61 -6.74 -18.76
N GLN A 121 -6.34 -6.06 -17.87
CA GLN A 121 -5.79 -5.59 -16.60
C GLN A 121 -5.35 -6.77 -15.73
N GLU A 122 -6.20 -7.80 -15.63
CA GLU A 122 -5.94 -9.00 -14.84
C GLU A 122 -4.85 -9.90 -15.44
N ALA A 123 -4.78 -9.96 -16.78
CA ALA A 123 -3.78 -10.70 -17.55
C ALA A 123 -2.37 -10.08 -17.48
N THR A 124 -2.26 -8.79 -17.13
CA THR A 124 -0.99 -8.05 -17.15
C THR A 124 0.05 -8.70 -16.23
N ARG A 125 1.24 -8.95 -16.80
CA ARG A 125 2.36 -9.58 -16.10
C ARG A 125 3.61 -8.70 -16.16
N ILE A 126 4.14 -8.42 -14.98
CA ILE A 126 5.49 -7.90 -14.79
C ILE A 126 6.46 -9.08 -14.71
N THR A 127 7.43 -9.11 -15.62
CA THR A 127 8.51 -10.10 -15.64
C THR A 127 9.75 -9.54 -14.95
N LYS A 128 10.70 -10.42 -14.60
CA LYS A 128 11.98 -9.99 -14.03
C LYS A 128 12.71 -9.01 -14.96
N ASP A 129 12.75 -9.29 -16.26
CA ASP A 129 13.38 -8.40 -17.25
C ASP A 129 12.78 -6.99 -17.27
N LYS A 130 11.47 -6.87 -17.05
CA LYS A 130 10.80 -5.55 -16.92
C LYS A 130 11.21 -4.82 -15.66
N VAL A 131 11.33 -5.54 -14.53
CA VAL A 131 11.85 -4.98 -13.27
C VAL A 131 13.27 -4.50 -13.47
N ASP A 132 14.14 -5.33 -14.06
CA ASP A 132 15.55 -5.00 -14.29
C ASP A 132 15.71 -3.84 -15.27
N SER A 133 14.84 -3.75 -16.28
CA SER A 133 14.78 -2.60 -17.21
C SER A 133 14.41 -1.30 -16.50
N VAL A 134 13.44 -1.34 -15.58
CA VAL A 134 13.06 -0.17 -14.78
C VAL A 134 14.17 0.20 -13.79
N LYS A 135 14.81 -0.76 -13.13
CA LYS A 135 15.97 -0.52 -12.26
C LYS A 135 17.11 0.16 -13.04
N SER A 136 17.46 -0.37 -14.20
CA SER A 136 18.48 0.19 -15.08
C SER A 136 18.14 1.62 -15.51
N LEU A 137 16.87 1.90 -15.83
CA LEU A 137 16.39 3.24 -16.12
C LEU A 137 16.60 4.19 -14.93
N LEU A 138 16.22 3.77 -13.73
CA LEU A 138 16.36 4.59 -12.51
C LEU A 138 17.84 4.89 -12.21
N THR A 139 18.73 3.90 -12.35
CA THR A 139 20.18 4.08 -12.24
C THR A 139 20.69 5.12 -13.23
N ASN A 140 20.29 5.00 -14.50
CA ASN A 140 20.71 5.94 -15.56
C ASN A 140 20.17 7.37 -15.35
N LEU A 141 19.03 7.51 -14.67
CA LEU A 141 18.45 8.80 -14.30
C LEU A 141 19.03 9.34 -12.97
N GLY A 142 19.91 8.61 -12.30
CA GLY A 142 20.48 8.99 -11.00
C GLY A 142 19.45 9.00 -9.87
N VAL A 143 18.41 8.17 -9.97
CA VAL A 143 17.34 8.07 -8.97
C VAL A 143 17.55 6.89 -8.05
N THR A 144 17.46 7.14 -6.75
CA THR A 144 17.62 6.11 -5.73
C THR A 144 16.45 5.12 -5.76
N TYR A 145 16.79 3.83 -5.68
CA TYR A 145 15.82 2.77 -5.44
C TYR A 145 16.37 1.71 -4.50
N TYR A 146 15.45 0.99 -3.87
CA TYR A 146 15.73 -0.12 -2.97
C TYR A 146 14.85 -1.32 -3.29
N THR A 147 15.33 -2.52 -2.94
CA THR A 147 14.51 -3.74 -2.95
C THR A 147 14.19 -4.08 -1.49
N ALA A 148 12.91 -4.20 -1.17
CA ALA A 148 12.45 -4.50 0.19
C ALA A 148 12.76 -5.95 0.54
N ASN A 149 13.09 -6.22 1.81
CA ASN A 149 13.05 -7.59 2.33
C ASN A 149 11.59 -7.96 2.64
N GLY A 150 10.90 -8.57 1.69
CA GLY A 150 9.46 -8.77 1.76
C GLY A 150 8.73 -7.89 0.76
N GLU A 151 7.83 -7.07 1.27
CA GLU A 151 6.92 -6.25 0.46
C GLU A 151 7.30 -4.77 0.51
N ALA A 152 7.13 -4.08 -0.62
CA ALA A 152 7.48 -2.67 -0.76
C ALA A 152 6.67 -1.76 0.16
N ASP A 153 5.43 -2.14 0.45
CA ASP A 153 4.47 -1.43 1.28
C ASP A 153 5.00 -1.24 2.72
N GLN A 154 5.56 -2.29 3.32
CA GLN A 154 6.16 -2.28 4.67
C GLN A 154 7.38 -1.36 4.72
N LEU A 155 8.26 -1.44 3.72
CA LEU A 155 9.45 -0.59 3.66
C LEU A 155 9.07 0.88 3.41
N CYS A 156 8.11 1.15 2.52
CA CYS A 156 7.58 2.49 2.32
C CYS A 156 7.03 3.08 3.63
N ALA A 157 6.24 2.29 4.37
CA ALA A 157 5.70 2.72 5.64
C ALA A 157 6.79 2.99 6.68
N SER A 158 7.79 2.11 6.77
CA SER A 158 8.93 2.27 7.68
C SER A 158 9.71 3.55 7.42
N MET A 159 9.98 3.87 6.15
CA MET A 159 10.66 5.12 5.79
C MET A 159 9.88 6.36 6.22
N VAL A 160 8.54 6.34 6.12
CA VAL A 160 7.69 7.47 6.53
C VAL A 160 7.60 7.58 8.05
N ILE A 161 7.42 6.46 8.75
CA ILE A 161 7.28 6.43 10.21
C ILE A 161 8.58 6.90 10.90
N ASN A 162 9.72 6.44 10.40
CA ASN A 162 11.05 6.79 10.91
C ASN A 162 11.57 8.15 10.40
N GLY A 163 10.82 8.85 9.54
CA GLY A 163 11.15 10.22 9.12
C GLY A 163 12.18 10.35 7.99
N TYR A 164 12.56 9.26 7.33
CA TYR A 164 13.41 9.30 6.12
C TYR A 164 12.64 9.87 4.91
N CYS A 165 11.34 9.59 4.85
CA CYS A 165 10.44 10.11 3.84
C CYS A 165 9.35 10.97 4.48
N TRP A 166 8.96 12.05 3.82
CA TRP A 166 7.81 12.86 4.24
C TRP A 166 6.49 12.08 4.07
N GLY A 167 6.37 11.30 3.00
CA GLY A 167 5.20 10.49 2.71
C GLY A 167 5.49 9.34 1.75
N CYS A 168 4.49 8.47 1.56
CA CYS A 168 4.56 7.40 0.58
C CYS A 168 3.63 7.68 -0.61
N VAL A 169 3.99 7.17 -1.78
CA VAL A 169 3.19 7.23 -3.00
C VAL A 169 2.72 5.81 -3.28
N SER A 170 1.48 5.50 -2.91
CA SER A 170 0.87 4.19 -3.11
C SER A 170 -0.65 4.33 -3.11
N ASP A 171 -1.32 3.63 -4.04
CA ASP A 171 -2.78 3.60 -4.09
C ASP A 171 -3.38 2.54 -3.15
N ASP A 172 -2.56 1.79 -2.40
CA ASP A 172 -3.02 0.81 -1.43
C ASP A 172 -3.59 1.45 -0.15
N MET A 173 -4.73 0.92 0.30
CA MET A 173 -5.37 1.34 1.55
C MET A 173 -4.66 0.80 2.78
N ASP A 174 -3.83 -0.22 2.62
CA ASP A 174 -3.10 -0.84 3.72
C ASP A 174 -2.02 0.11 4.30
N MET A 175 -1.58 1.12 3.54
CA MET A 175 -0.72 2.22 4.01
C MET A 175 -1.26 2.92 5.26
N PHE A 176 -2.58 3.07 5.36
CA PHE A 176 -3.20 3.68 6.53
C PHE A 176 -3.08 2.79 7.77
N VAL A 177 -3.07 1.47 7.59
CA VAL A 177 -2.97 0.47 8.66
C VAL A 177 -1.55 0.37 9.18
N TYR A 178 -0.55 0.47 8.30
CA TYR A 178 0.85 0.55 8.72
C TYR A 178 1.16 1.80 9.53
N GLY A 179 0.40 2.89 9.33
CA GLY A 179 0.57 4.15 10.06
C GLY A 179 1.31 5.23 9.29
N CYS A 180 1.31 5.16 7.96
CA CYS A 180 1.88 6.21 7.11
C CYS A 180 1.18 7.55 7.36
N LYS A 181 1.93 8.55 7.82
CA LYS A 181 1.39 9.87 8.18
C LYS A 181 0.85 10.63 6.96
N ASN A 182 1.62 10.66 5.88
CA ASN A 182 1.24 11.29 4.61
C ASN A 182 1.24 10.23 3.49
N ILE A 183 0.10 10.09 2.81
CA ILE A 183 -0.07 9.12 1.72
C ILE A 183 -0.51 9.87 0.48
N VAL A 184 0.29 9.81 -0.58
CA VAL A 184 0.05 10.43 -1.88
C VAL A 184 -0.55 9.39 -2.83
N ARG A 185 -1.75 9.67 -3.32
CA ARG A 185 -2.55 8.75 -4.13
C ARG A 185 -2.98 9.40 -5.42
N ASN A 186 -3.42 8.59 -6.38
CA ASN A 186 -3.96 9.04 -7.66
C ASN A 186 -3.03 10.04 -8.37
N VAL A 187 -1.73 9.75 -8.42
CA VAL A 187 -0.78 10.61 -9.13
C VAL A 187 -1.13 10.63 -10.62
N ASP A 188 -1.49 11.81 -11.11
CA ASP A 188 -1.77 12.09 -12.51
C ASP A 188 -0.59 12.85 -13.10
N ILE A 189 0.18 12.14 -13.94
CA ILE A 189 1.37 12.68 -14.61
C ILE A 189 0.99 13.80 -15.58
N HIS A 190 -0.15 13.70 -16.26
CA HIS A 190 -0.55 14.63 -17.30
C HIS A 190 -1.02 15.95 -16.69
N ASN A 191 -1.92 15.86 -15.71
CA ASN A 191 -2.48 17.03 -15.04
C ASN A 191 -1.58 17.55 -13.91
N LYS A 192 -0.51 16.82 -13.56
CA LYS A 192 0.44 17.15 -12.50
C LYS A 192 -0.26 17.34 -11.15
N THR A 193 -1.21 16.45 -10.86
CA THR A 193 -2.01 16.46 -9.63
C THR A 193 -1.88 15.15 -8.87
N ALA A 194 -2.18 15.18 -7.58
CA ALA A 194 -2.33 14.01 -6.73
C ALA A 194 -3.32 14.30 -5.60
N THR A 195 -3.79 13.26 -4.93
CA THR A 195 -4.55 13.36 -3.69
C THR A 195 -3.65 13.03 -2.51
N VAL A 196 -3.46 13.97 -1.58
CA VAL A 196 -2.72 13.74 -0.33
C VAL A 196 -3.71 13.42 0.77
N TYR A 197 -3.48 12.30 1.46
CA TYR A 197 -4.18 11.91 2.67
C TYR A 197 -3.25 12.10 3.86
N LYS A 198 -3.80 12.68 4.94
CA LYS A 198 -3.11 12.94 6.20
C LYS A 198 -3.73 12.13 7.32
N LEU A 199 -3.02 11.10 7.79
CA LEU A 199 -3.56 10.12 8.73
C LEU A 199 -3.93 10.77 10.08
N ASP A 200 -3.12 11.70 10.57
CA ASP A 200 -3.39 12.47 11.80
C ASP A 200 -4.73 13.22 11.74
N MET A 201 -4.98 13.92 10.63
CA MET A 201 -6.24 14.65 10.40
C MET A 201 -7.43 13.69 10.28
N ILE A 202 -7.25 12.57 9.58
CA ILE A 202 -8.29 11.53 9.45
C ILE A 202 -8.65 10.95 10.82
N LEU A 203 -7.66 10.56 11.63
CA LEU A 203 -7.88 10.03 12.97
C LEU A 203 -8.59 11.04 13.88
N HIS A 204 -8.22 12.31 13.77
CA HIS A 204 -8.85 13.40 14.50
C HIS A 204 -10.31 13.60 14.10
N GLU A 205 -10.63 13.70 12.80
CA GLU A 205 -12.00 13.86 12.30
C GLU A 205 -12.89 12.64 12.63
N LEU A 206 -12.31 11.43 12.65
CA LEU A 206 -13.01 10.20 13.05
C LEU A 206 -13.06 10.00 14.57
N ASN A 207 -12.42 10.87 15.36
CA ASN A 207 -12.32 10.79 16.82
C ASN A 207 -11.90 9.38 17.32
N ILE A 208 -10.82 8.85 16.74
CA ILE A 208 -10.35 7.49 16.99
C ILE A 208 -8.83 7.47 17.14
N SER A 209 -8.32 6.78 18.16
CA SER A 209 -6.88 6.53 18.30
C SER A 209 -6.38 5.63 17.16
N PHE A 210 -5.13 5.77 16.74
CA PHE A 210 -4.54 4.89 15.72
C PHE A 210 -4.64 3.39 16.06
N VAL A 211 -4.46 3.00 17.32
CA VAL A 211 -4.58 1.60 17.78
C VAL A 211 -5.97 1.04 17.45
N ASN A 212 -7.02 1.76 17.85
CA ASN A 212 -8.41 1.37 17.54
C ASN A 212 -8.72 1.45 16.04
N PHE A 213 -8.21 2.45 15.33
CA PHE A 213 -8.39 2.55 13.88
C PHE A 213 -7.83 1.34 13.15
N LYS A 214 -6.61 0.90 13.53
CA LYS A 214 -6.00 -0.34 13.03
C LYS A 214 -6.88 -1.55 13.33
N GLN A 215 -7.39 -1.69 14.56
CA GLN A 215 -8.28 -2.80 14.93
C GLN A 215 -9.58 -2.82 14.11
N VAL A 216 -10.20 -1.66 13.88
CA VAL A 216 -11.40 -1.50 13.05
C VAL A 216 -11.11 -1.87 11.60
N CYS A 217 -9.97 -1.44 11.07
CA CYS A 217 -9.51 -1.75 9.72
C CYS A 217 -9.26 -3.25 9.51
N VAL A 218 -8.53 -3.90 10.41
CA VAL A 218 -8.26 -5.35 10.36
C VAL A 218 -9.55 -6.17 10.45
N MET A 219 -10.50 -5.72 11.28
CA MET A 219 -11.81 -6.35 11.42
C MET A 219 -12.72 -6.13 10.20
N ALA A 220 -12.57 -5.00 9.50
CA ALA A 220 -13.28 -4.69 8.26
C ALA A 220 -12.79 -5.49 7.04
N GLY A 221 -11.77 -6.34 7.22
CA GLY A 221 -11.17 -7.15 6.16
C GLY A 221 -9.99 -6.44 5.51
N THR A 222 -8.81 -7.06 5.62
CA THR A 222 -7.61 -6.75 4.83
C THR A 222 -7.37 -7.88 3.82
N ASP A 223 -6.37 -7.73 2.94
CA ASP A 223 -5.99 -8.78 1.98
C ASP A 223 -5.64 -10.14 2.67
N TYR A 224 -5.38 -10.13 3.99
CA TYR A 224 -5.04 -11.29 4.82
C TYR A 224 -6.24 -11.99 5.49
N ASN A 225 -7.44 -11.41 5.43
CA ASN A 225 -8.65 -11.89 6.12
C ASN A 225 -9.76 -12.37 5.16
N ASN A 226 -9.48 -12.47 3.87
CA ASN A 226 -10.48 -12.70 2.82
C ASN A 226 -11.11 -14.11 2.79
N GLU A 227 -10.76 -15.02 3.70
CA GLU A 227 -11.44 -16.32 3.84
C GLU A 227 -12.75 -16.25 4.66
N ILE A 228 -13.12 -15.06 5.16
CA ILE A 228 -14.42 -14.84 5.79
C ILE A 228 -15.48 -14.72 4.68
N ASP A 229 -16.10 -15.86 4.37
CA ASP A 229 -17.32 -16.10 3.58
C ASP A 229 -18.05 -14.81 3.11
N ASP A 230 -18.22 -14.64 1.79
CA ASP A 230 -18.71 -13.39 1.16
C ASP A 230 -20.02 -12.87 1.76
N ASN A 231 -20.85 -13.76 2.31
CA ASN A 231 -22.12 -13.46 2.98
C ASN A 231 -21.99 -12.91 4.42
N GLN A 232 -20.80 -12.97 5.03
CA GLN A 232 -20.50 -12.42 6.37
C GLN A 232 -19.32 -11.43 6.36
N SER A 233 -18.69 -11.18 5.20
CA SER A 233 -17.58 -10.24 5.08
C SER A 233 -17.94 -8.86 5.66
N LEU A 234 -17.40 -8.58 6.85
CA LEU A 234 -17.50 -7.27 7.46
C LEU A 234 -16.86 -6.25 6.52
N ASN A 235 -17.44 -5.06 6.47
CA ASN A 235 -16.84 -3.94 5.77
C ASN A 235 -16.61 -2.79 6.74
N ILE A 236 -15.93 -1.74 6.26
CA ILE A 236 -15.53 -0.63 7.12
C ILE A 236 -16.72 0.07 7.80
N TYR A 237 -17.88 0.18 7.15
CA TYR A 237 -19.08 0.79 7.73
C TYR A 237 -19.64 -0.04 8.89
N SER A 238 -19.71 -1.36 8.71
CA SER A 238 -20.14 -2.29 9.75
C SER A 238 -19.18 -2.29 10.93
N ALA A 239 -17.86 -2.26 10.66
CA ALA A 239 -16.84 -2.20 11.69
C ALA A 239 -16.90 -0.90 12.50
N PHE A 240 -17.01 0.26 11.85
CA PHE A 240 -17.20 1.55 12.53
C PHE A 240 -18.53 1.62 13.29
N LYS A 241 -19.60 0.98 12.79
CA LYS A 241 -20.87 0.89 13.53
C LYS A 241 -20.71 0.14 14.86
N LEU A 242 -19.90 -0.92 14.88
CA LEU A 242 -19.56 -1.66 16.10
C LEU A 242 -18.64 -0.83 17.00
N TYR A 243 -17.64 -0.16 16.43
CA TYR A 243 -16.76 0.74 17.18
C TYR A 243 -17.53 1.89 17.85
N ASN A 244 -18.46 2.52 17.14
CA ASN A 244 -19.31 3.58 17.69
C ASN A 244 -20.25 3.09 18.81
N ARG A 245 -20.57 1.78 18.85
CA ARG A 245 -21.29 1.18 19.98
C ARG A 245 -20.35 0.93 21.15
N PHE A 246 -19.12 0.50 20.89
CA PHE A 246 -18.07 0.36 21.88
C PHE A 246 -17.81 1.69 22.60
N THR A 247 -17.53 2.78 21.87
CA THR A 247 -17.24 4.09 22.46
C THR A 247 -18.37 4.62 23.37
N LYS A 248 -19.63 4.29 23.07
CA LYS A 248 -20.79 4.67 23.89
C LYS A 248 -21.03 3.78 25.11
N LYS A 249 -20.51 2.55 25.12
CA LYS A 249 -20.79 1.51 26.13
C LYS A 249 -19.56 1.07 26.92
N VAL A 250 -18.39 1.65 26.66
CA VAL A 250 -17.16 1.40 27.42
C VAL A 250 -17.42 1.71 28.89
N LYS A 251 -17.12 0.72 29.75
CA LYS A 251 -17.31 0.81 31.21
C LYS A 251 -16.03 1.11 31.98
N TYR A 252 -14.86 0.80 31.40
CA TYR A 252 -13.55 0.90 32.04
C TYR A 252 -12.52 1.41 31.04
N ASP A 253 -11.60 2.25 31.49
CA ASP A 253 -10.63 2.97 30.64
C ASP A 253 -9.65 2.03 29.90
N ASN A 254 -9.35 0.85 30.45
CA ASN A 254 -8.39 -0.09 29.86
C ASN A 254 -9.00 -1.15 28.95
N MET A 255 -10.32 -1.11 28.69
CA MET A 255 -10.97 -2.13 27.86
C MET A 255 -10.70 -1.86 26.36
N THR A 256 -10.10 -2.82 25.66
CA THR A 256 -9.89 -2.69 24.21
C THR A 256 -11.16 -2.97 23.41
N PHE A 257 -11.19 -2.53 22.15
CA PHE A 257 -12.32 -2.81 21.26
C PHE A 257 -12.53 -4.32 21.05
N TYR A 258 -11.45 -5.10 20.90
CA TYR A 258 -11.51 -6.55 20.76
C TYR A 258 -11.99 -7.24 22.03
N ASP A 259 -11.53 -6.79 23.22
CA ASP A 259 -12.04 -7.32 24.49
C ASP A 259 -13.54 -7.09 24.63
N TRP A 260 -14.01 -5.90 24.25
CA TRP A 260 -15.44 -5.58 24.31
C TRP A 260 -16.27 -6.45 23.37
N LEU A 261 -15.81 -6.64 22.13
CA LEU A 261 -16.48 -7.51 21.16
C LEU A 261 -16.58 -8.95 21.66
N ARG A 262 -15.48 -9.49 22.21
CA ARG A 262 -15.40 -10.86 22.72
C ARG A 262 -16.34 -11.10 23.89
N HIS A 263 -16.32 -10.20 24.89
CA HIS A 263 -16.99 -10.44 26.16
C HIS A 263 -18.45 -9.98 26.17
N TYR A 264 -18.80 -8.89 25.46
CA TYR A 264 -20.14 -8.29 25.54
C TYR A 264 -21.00 -8.56 24.31
N ILE A 265 -20.42 -8.53 23.12
CA ILE A 265 -21.18 -8.83 21.89
C ILE A 265 -21.15 -10.34 21.60
N LYS A 266 -20.13 -11.05 22.11
CA LYS A 266 -19.85 -12.46 21.76
C LYS A 266 -19.83 -12.63 20.24
N TYR A 267 -19.22 -11.66 19.57
CA TYR A 267 -19.19 -11.62 18.12
C TYR A 267 -18.33 -12.78 17.61
N ASN A 268 -18.90 -13.62 16.73
CA ASN A 268 -18.27 -14.85 16.27
C ASN A 268 -17.22 -14.54 15.19
N VAL A 269 -16.00 -14.23 15.63
CA VAL A 269 -14.83 -13.99 14.77
C VAL A 269 -13.63 -14.67 15.38
N ASP A 270 -12.69 -15.09 14.53
CA ASP A 270 -11.39 -15.59 14.97
C ASP A 270 -10.52 -14.43 15.49
N TYR A 271 -10.56 -14.21 16.81
CA TYR A 271 -9.77 -13.18 17.46
C TYR A 271 -8.26 -13.47 17.38
N GLU A 272 -7.83 -14.73 17.31
CA GLU A 272 -6.40 -15.06 17.21
C GLU A 272 -5.85 -14.64 15.85
N LEU A 273 -6.60 -14.91 14.78
CA LEU A 273 -6.29 -14.44 13.43
C LEU A 273 -6.26 -12.91 13.36
N LEU A 274 -7.25 -12.21 13.94
CA LEU A 274 -7.25 -10.74 13.98
C LEU A 274 -6.01 -10.18 14.68
N HIS A 275 -5.58 -10.76 15.80
CA HIS A 275 -4.36 -10.33 16.49
C HIS A 275 -3.09 -10.64 15.68
N LYS A 276 -3.05 -11.79 15.00
CA LYS A 276 -1.94 -12.14 14.10
C LYS A 276 -1.79 -11.09 12.98
N ILE A 277 -2.89 -10.73 12.33
CA ILE A 277 -2.88 -9.75 11.23
C ILE A 277 -2.60 -8.35 11.75
N TYR A 278 -3.15 -7.97 12.90
CA TYR A 278 -2.80 -6.70 13.55
C TYR A 278 -1.27 -6.55 13.70
N LYS A 279 -0.60 -7.62 14.15
CA LYS A 279 0.85 -7.66 14.30
C LYS A 279 1.62 -7.64 12.98
N MET A 280 1.05 -8.17 11.88
CA MET A 280 1.67 -8.05 10.55
C MET A 280 1.81 -6.60 10.10
N PHE A 281 0.90 -5.73 10.53
CA PHE A 281 0.95 -4.28 10.28
C PHE A 281 1.76 -3.50 11.32
N GLU A 282 2.53 -4.18 12.19
CA GLU A 282 3.51 -3.52 13.05
C GLU A 282 4.82 -3.35 12.28
N VAL A 283 5.08 -2.11 11.89
CA VAL A 283 6.32 -1.75 11.22
C VAL A 283 7.44 -1.70 12.24
N LYS A 284 8.49 -2.50 12.04
CA LYS A 284 9.69 -2.45 12.88
C LYS A 284 10.42 -1.12 12.65
N ASN A 285 11.04 -0.60 13.71
CA ASN A 285 11.86 0.63 13.63
C ASN A 285 13.13 0.43 12.79
N GLU A 286 13.55 -0.82 12.57
CA GLU A 286 14.71 -1.16 11.74
C GLU A 286 14.34 -1.21 10.26
N ILE A 287 15.11 -0.51 9.43
CA ILE A 287 14.98 -0.54 7.98
C ILE A 287 15.91 -1.63 7.44
N CYS A 288 15.34 -2.76 7.02
CA CYS A 288 16.07 -3.82 6.34
C CYS A 288 16.04 -3.59 4.83
N ILE A 289 17.20 -3.34 4.23
CA ILE A 289 17.37 -3.14 2.78
C ILE A 289 18.33 -4.22 2.26
N GLU A 290 17.98 -4.86 1.15
CA GLU A 290 18.96 -5.66 0.40
C GLU A 290 19.91 -4.71 -0.36
N ASN A 291 21.20 -4.73 0.00
CA ASN A 291 22.21 -3.96 -0.72
C ASN A 291 22.40 -4.56 -2.12
N ASN A 292 22.11 -3.77 -3.15
CA ASN A 292 22.71 -3.99 -4.47
C ASN A 292 24.05 -3.27 -4.48
N GLU A 293 25.13 -3.98 -4.78
CA GLU A 293 26.52 -3.48 -4.79
C GLU A 293 26.78 -2.31 -5.78
N GLU A 294 25.76 -1.82 -6.49
CA GLU A 294 25.91 -0.84 -7.58
C GLU A 294 25.52 0.61 -7.23
N ASN A 295 24.98 0.91 -6.04
CA ASN A 295 24.56 2.27 -5.67
C ASN A 295 25.48 2.93 -4.62
N THR A 296 26.70 3.29 -5.02
CA THR A 296 27.67 4.04 -4.19
C THR A 296 28.03 5.42 -4.73
N PHE A 297 27.05 6.28 -5.05
CA PHE A 297 27.24 7.74 -5.16
C PHE A 297 25.86 8.38 -4.90
N ILE A 298 25.56 9.14 -3.84
CA ILE A 298 26.24 10.27 -3.20
C ILE A 298 25.84 10.28 -1.71
N THR A 299 26.83 10.21 -0.82
CA THR A 299 26.73 10.60 0.59
C THR A 299 27.17 12.05 0.72
N GLN A 300 26.30 12.92 1.24
CA GLN A 300 26.65 14.00 2.17
C GLN A 300 25.38 14.72 2.61
N SER A 301 24.70 14.19 3.63
CA SER A 301 24.31 14.87 4.88
C SER A 301 23.31 14.01 5.67
N ASN A 302 23.83 13.38 6.74
CA ASN A 302 23.16 12.95 7.97
C ASN A 302 21.92 12.04 7.88
N ASN A 303 22.13 10.74 7.69
CA ASN A 303 22.00 9.71 8.76
C ASN A 303 22.31 8.35 8.15
N ILE A 304 23.24 7.67 8.77
CA ILE A 304 23.94 6.51 8.23
C ILE A 304 23.03 5.28 8.39
N LEU A 305 22.57 4.71 7.27
CA LEU A 305 22.15 3.31 7.20
C LEU A 305 23.45 2.48 7.18
N THR A 306 23.98 2.11 8.34
CA THR A 306 25.05 1.11 8.43
C THR A 306 24.46 -0.27 8.58
N ASN A 307 24.93 -1.18 7.72
CA ASN A 307 24.90 -2.60 7.94
C ASN A 307 25.53 -2.90 9.31
N ASP A 308 24.72 -3.38 10.24
CA ASP A 308 25.00 -4.52 11.10
C ASP A 308 23.82 -4.65 12.05
N CYS A 309 23.26 -5.85 12.15
CA CYS A 309 22.34 -6.22 13.21
C CYS A 309 23.08 -6.11 14.55
N ILE A 310 23.08 -4.93 15.17
CA ILE A 310 23.60 -4.77 16.53
C ILE A 310 22.42 -4.92 17.50
N VAL A 311 22.35 -6.14 18.04
CA VAL A 311 21.62 -6.45 19.26
C VAL A 311 22.31 -5.71 20.40
N GLU A 312 21.59 -4.86 21.14
CA GLU A 312 21.92 -4.62 22.55
C GLU A 312 20.65 -4.35 23.37
N TYR A 313 20.33 -5.31 24.23
CA TYR A 313 19.42 -5.15 25.35
C TYR A 313 20.12 -4.35 26.46
N SER A 314 19.44 -3.38 27.04
CA SER A 314 19.57 -3.10 28.48
C SER A 314 18.34 -2.37 29.01
N TYR A 315 17.60 -3.06 29.87
CA TYR A 315 16.55 -2.46 30.69
C TYR A 315 17.19 -1.49 31.71
N PRO A 316 16.59 -0.34 32.00
CA PRO A 316 16.98 0.44 33.16
C PRO A 316 16.47 -0.26 34.43
N THR A 317 17.39 -0.83 35.22
CA THR A 317 17.13 -1.14 36.62
C THR A 317 17.07 0.16 37.41
N CYS A 318 15.94 0.34 38.09
CA CYS A 318 15.69 1.35 39.09
C CYS A 318 16.52 1.06 40.35
N SER A 319 17.46 1.92 40.73
CA SER A 319 17.76 2.34 42.12
C SER A 319 18.59 3.62 42.10
#